data_AF-A0A812NRG4-F1
#
_entry.id   AF-A0A812NRG4-F1
#
_cell.length_a   1.000
_cell.length_b   1.000
_cell.length_c   1.000
_cell.angle_alpha   90.00
_cell.angle_beta   90.00
_cell.angle_gamma   90.00
#
_symmetry.space_group_name_H-M   'P 1'
#
loop_
_entity.id
_entity.type
_entity.pdbx_description
1 polymer ?
#
loop_
_entity_poly.entity_id
_entity_poly.type
_entity_poly.pdbx_seq_one_letter_code
_entity_poly.pdbx_strand_id
1 'polypeptide(L)'
;GLPVMVMEGRFHAYEGYPISQITLPVRVMKALGAELLVVSQAVGGMNPYYKPGDVMLIDDHINLLGDNPLVGVNDDRLGPRFPDMSQPYDFELLAEGQAIARRGDFVVHRGVSVAVLGPCLETRAEYRFLRNIGADVVGMSTVPEVITAVHCGLRVFGMAVVTDMCLPDALEPAVVEEIIRIANSAEPKLRALVEGLADQIDAAADAIRSAARGLAFGNGAATTGVILGSGLGALADRIDDATAIPYADLPHFPRSTAAGHAGKLIVGTLRDTGRQVVALQGRFHLYEGWTAQQAAFPVWVLKRLGIETLIVSNAAGGLNPQYKVGDVMLIDDHINFMFKNPLTGVNDDRLGPRFPDMSAPYDRALIELAESVARRAGFFCPRGVYVGMLGPTYETRAEYRMARRLGGDAAGMSTVPEVIAAQHGGVRVLGLSTITNACSPDQLGETSHEEVVTAAASAGEKLRAIVEAVVLLK
;
A
#
# COMPACT_ATOMS: atom_id res chain seq x y z
N GLY A 1 -12.51 9.06 2.24
CA GLY A 1 -12.91 7.63 2.29
C GLY A 1 -12.83 7.03 0.89
N LEU A 2 -12.58 5.72 0.77
CA LEU A 2 -12.59 5.03 -0.52
C LEU A 2 -13.99 5.06 -1.15
N PRO A 3 -14.15 5.47 -2.42
CA PRO A 3 -15.45 5.40 -3.08
C PRO A 3 -15.86 3.94 -3.22
N VAL A 4 -17.01 3.60 -2.67
CA VAL A 4 -17.59 2.26 -2.77
C VAL A 4 -18.95 2.34 -3.45
N MET A 5 -19.24 1.34 -4.28
CA MET A 5 -20.58 1.07 -4.77
C MET A 5 -21.14 -0.10 -3.98
N VAL A 6 -22.28 0.09 -3.33
CA VAL A 6 -22.92 -0.93 -2.49
C VAL A 6 -24.25 -1.31 -3.10
N MET A 7 -24.46 -2.61 -3.27
CA MET A 7 -25.77 -3.17 -3.60
C MET A 7 -26.44 -3.61 -2.30
N GLU A 8 -27.44 -2.86 -1.86
CA GLU A 8 -28.29 -3.22 -0.73
C GLU A 8 -29.51 -3.99 -1.24
N GLY A 9 -29.61 -5.28 -0.89
CA GLY A 9 -30.66 -6.18 -1.38
C GLY A 9 -30.33 -6.79 -2.76
N ARG A 10 -29.70 -7.97 -2.75
CA ARG A 10 -29.40 -8.72 -3.98
C ARG A 10 -30.65 -9.43 -4.51
N PHE A 11 -30.76 -9.54 -5.83
CA PHE A 11 -31.77 -10.39 -6.47
C PHE A 11 -31.32 -11.85 -6.43
N HIS A 12 -32.26 -12.77 -6.24
CA HIS A 12 -31.99 -14.21 -6.27
C HIS A 12 -32.79 -14.90 -7.38
N ALA A 13 -32.20 -15.96 -7.95
CA ALA A 13 -32.86 -16.74 -9.00
C ALA A 13 -34.16 -17.40 -8.51
N TYR A 14 -34.24 -17.78 -7.23
CA TYR A 14 -35.46 -18.38 -6.66
C TYR A 14 -36.65 -17.40 -6.59
N GLU A 15 -36.42 -16.10 -6.75
CA GLU A 15 -37.48 -15.09 -6.87
C GLU A 15 -38.10 -15.05 -8.28
N GLY A 16 -37.58 -15.87 -9.21
CA GLY A 16 -38.06 -16.00 -10.59
C GLY A 16 -37.29 -15.13 -11.59
N TYR A 17 -36.25 -14.42 -11.17
CA TYR A 17 -35.40 -13.65 -12.07
C TYR A 17 -34.43 -14.56 -12.85
N PRO A 18 -34.23 -14.33 -14.16
CA PRO A 18 -33.16 -14.98 -14.91
C PRO A 18 -31.78 -14.68 -14.32
N ILE A 19 -30.86 -15.64 -14.38
CA ILE A 19 -29.50 -15.47 -13.84
C ILE A 19 -28.75 -14.30 -14.50
N SER A 20 -28.98 -14.04 -15.79
CA SER A 20 -28.40 -12.89 -16.48
C SER A 20 -28.89 -11.54 -15.95
N GLN A 21 -30.09 -11.49 -15.37
CA GLN A 21 -30.67 -10.27 -14.81
C GLN A 21 -30.15 -10.01 -13.39
N ILE A 22 -30.04 -11.04 -12.55
CA ILE A 22 -29.56 -10.87 -11.16
C ILE A 22 -28.11 -10.38 -11.12
N THR A 23 -27.31 -10.65 -12.17
CA THR A 23 -25.91 -10.21 -12.26
C THR A 23 -25.71 -8.88 -12.99
N LEU A 24 -26.77 -8.27 -13.53
CA LEU A 24 -26.68 -6.95 -14.18
C LEU A 24 -26.03 -5.87 -13.30
N PRO A 25 -26.31 -5.79 -11.98
CA PRO A 25 -25.67 -4.82 -11.09
C PRO A 25 -24.13 -4.89 -11.12
N VAL A 26 -23.53 -6.08 -11.24
CA VAL A 26 -22.07 -6.24 -11.35
C VAL A 26 -21.53 -5.58 -12.61
N ARG A 27 -22.24 -5.72 -13.74
CA ARG A 27 -21.87 -5.06 -15.01
C ARG A 27 -21.99 -3.54 -14.91
N VAL A 28 -23.03 -3.05 -14.22
CA VAL A 28 -23.21 -1.62 -13.96
C VAL A 28 -22.06 -1.09 -13.09
N MET A 29 -21.69 -1.79 -12.02
CA MET A 29 -20.54 -1.43 -11.18
C MET A 29 -19.25 -1.36 -11.99
N LYS A 30 -18.99 -2.35 -12.86
CA LYS A 30 -17.82 -2.31 -13.77
C LYS A 30 -17.86 -1.10 -14.71
N ALA A 31 -19.01 -0.82 -15.33
CA ALA A 31 -19.17 0.31 -16.23
C ALA A 31 -18.96 1.66 -15.53
N LEU A 32 -19.27 1.73 -14.23
CA LEU A 32 -19.02 2.90 -13.37
C LEU A 32 -17.58 2.97 -12.83
N GLY A 33 -16.70 2.02 -13.21
CA GLY A 33 -15.28 2.05 -12.88
C GLY A 33 -14.86 1.17 -11.71
N ALA A 34 -15.70 0.23 -11.26
CA ALA A 34 -15.25 -0.76 -10.27
C ALA A 34 -14.12 -1.64 -10.83
N GLU A 35 -13.15 -1.98 -9.99
CA GLU A 35 -12.04 -2.89 -10.31
C GLU A 35 -12.03 -4.14 -9.41
N LEU A 36 -12.72 -4.07 -8.27
CA LEU A 36 -12.86 -5.13 -7.27
C LEU A 36 -14.34 -5.34 -6.96
N LEU A 37 -14.77 -6.60 -6.98
CA LEU A 37 -16.04 -7.04 -6.42
C LEU A 37 -15.79 -7.75 -5.09
N VAL A 38 -16.38 -7.22 -4.01
CA VAL A 38 -16.49 -7.92 -2.73
C VAL A 38 -17.89 -8.54 -2.66
N VAL A 39 -17.98 -9.85 -2.53
CA VAL A 39 -19.25 -10.56 -2.34
C VAL A 39 -19.29 -11.27 -0.99
N SER A 40 -20.45 -11.27 -0.36
CA SER A 40 -20.70 -12.02 0.87
C SER A 40 -21.95 -12.88 0.72
N GLN A 41 -22.09 -13.96 1.47
CA GLN A 41 -23.33 -14.76 1.55
C GLN A 41 -23.49 -15.43 2.92
N ALA A 42 -24.72 -15.77 3.29
CA ALA A 42 -25.01 -16.70 4.37
C ALA A 42 -25.14 -18.11 3.78
N VAL A 43 -24.57 -19.11 4.46
CA VAL A 43 -24.44 -20.48 3.94
C VAL A 43 -24.63 -21.54 5.03
N GLY A 44 -25.11 -22.70 4.61
CA GLY A 44 -25.11 -23.92 5.41
C GLY A 44 -23.72 -24.58 5.41
N GLY A 45 -23.18 -24.86 6.58
CA GLY A 45 -21.86 -25.49 6.76
C GLY A 45 -21.92 -27.01 6.67
N MET A 46 -21.21 -27.60 5.71
CA MET A 46 -21.12 -29.07 5.55
C MET A 46 -19.80 -29.64 6.06
N ASN A 47 -18.80 -28.79 6.29
CA ASN A 47 -17.51 -29.18 6.86
C ASN A 47 -17.64 -29.30 8.40
N PRO A 48 -17.38 -30.48 9.01
CA PRO A 48 -17.57 -30.70 10.44
C PRO A 48 -16.59 -29.92 11.34
N TYR A 49 -15.57 -29.28 10.76
CA TYR A 49 -14.65 -28.42 11.51
C TYR A 49 -15.13 -26.97 11.62
N TYR A 50 -16.20 -26.61 10.91
CA TYR A 50 -16.78 -25.26 10.96
C TYR A 50 -17.83 -25.17 12.06
N LYS A 51 -18.16 -23.94 12.45
CA LYS A 51 -19.21 -23.64 13.43
C LYS A 51 -20.08 -22.48 12.95
N PRO A 52 -21.34 -22.39 13.40
CA PRO A 52 -22.15 -21.22 13.16
C PRO A 52 -21.47 -19.94 13.67
N GLY A 53 -21.46 -18.90 12.84
CA GLY A 53 -20.76 -17.63 13.07
C GLY A 53 -19.31 -17.61 12.57
N ASP A 54 -18.76 -18.72 12.09
CA ASP A 54 -17.49 -18.72 11.37
C ASP A 54 -17.64 -18.04 10.00
N VAL A 55 -16.56 -17.42 9.54
CA VAL A 55 -16.46 -16.87 8.19
C VAL A 55 -15.54 -17.76 7.37
N MET A 56 -15.93 -18.10 6.15
CA MET A 56 -15.11 -18.78 5.17
C MET A 56 -14.80 -17.82 4.03
N LEU A 57 -13.51 -17.65 3.72
CA LEU A 57 -13.08 -17.01 2.49
C LEU A 57 -13.25 -18.02 1.35
N ILE A 58 -13.95 -17.62 0.29
CA ILE A 58 -14.31 -18.52 -0.81
C ILE A 58 -13.09 -18.65 -1.72
N ASP A 59 -12.54 -19.86 -1.78
CA ASP A 59 -11.38 -20.18 -2.61
C ASP A 59 -11.78 -20.61 -4.01
N ASP A 60 -12.87 -21.36 -4.09
CA ASP A 60 -13.41 -21.91 -5.32
C ASP A 60 -14.92 -22.09 -5.18
N HIS A 61 -15.60 -22.33 -6.30
CA HIS A 61 -17.03 -22.60 -6.28
C HIS A 61 -17.48 -23.71 -7.23
N ILE A 62 -18.62 -24.30 -6.89
CA ILE A 62 -19.35 -25.24 -7.75
C ILE A 62 -20.69 -24.60 -8.11
N ASN A 63 -20.97 -24.44 -9.41
CA ASN A 63 -22.25 -23.93 -9.89
C ASN A 63 -23.23 -25.07 -10.18
N LEU A 64 -24.21 -25.28 -9.30
CA LEU A 64 -25.34 -26.21 -9.49
C LEU A 64 -26.70 -25.48 -9.58
N LEU A 65 -26.69 -24.19 -9.92
CA LEU A 65 -27.94 -23.43 -10.14
C LEU A 65 -28.69 -23.86 -11.40
N GLY A 66 -28.07 -24.70 -12.25
CA GLY A 66 -28.66 -25.21 -13.49
C GLY A 66 -28.59 -24.25 -14.67
N ASP A 67 -27.96 -23.09 -14.51
CA ASP A 67 -27.78 -22.08 -15.55
C ASP A 67 -26.49 -21.25 -15.30
N ASN A 68 -26.10 -20.42 -16.27
CA ASN A 68 -24.90 -19.58 -16.22
C ASN A 68 -25.20 -18.19 -16.80
N PRO A 69 -24.78 -17.08 -16.15
CA PRO A 69 -25.09 -15.71 -16.58
C PRO A 69 -24.57 -15.34 -17.98
N LEU A 70 -23.68 -16.15 -18.55
CA LEU A 70 -23.08 -15.95 -19.88
C LEU A 70 -23.77 -16.76 -20.99
N VAL A 71 -24.79 -17.57 -20.66
CA VAL A 71 -25.63 -18.25 -21.65
C VAL A 71 -26.40 -17.22 -22.47
N GLY A 72 -26.39 -17.39 -23.80
CA GLY A 72 -26.97 -16.43 -24.75
C GLY A 72 -25.92 -15.83 -25.71
N VAL A 73 -26.21 -14.68 -26.31
CA VAL A 73 -25.29 -13.94 -27.19
C VAL A 73 -24.24 -13.22 -26.35
N ASN A 74 -22.96 -13.33 -26.72
CA ASN A 74 -21.89 -12.61 -26.02
C ASN A 74 -21.86 -11.13 -26.38
N ASP A 75 -21.50 -10.28 -25.43
CA ASP A 75 -21.10 -8.90 -25.69
C ASP A 75 -19.60 -8.78 -25.48
N ASP A 76 -18.83 -8.79 -26.57
CA ASP A 76 -17.36 -8.79 -26.54
C ASP A 76 -16.77 -7.50 -25.93
N ARG A 77 -17.58 -6.45 -25.75
CA ARG A 77 -17.15 -5.23 -25.04
C ARG A 77 -17.06 -5.45 -23.53
N LEU A 78 -17.80 -6.41 -23.00
CA LEU A 78 -17.85 -6.70 -21.57
C LEU A 78 -16.85 -7.77 -21.17
N GLY A 79 -16.52 -8.71 -22.04
CA GLY A 79 -15.64 -9.83 -21.70
C GLY A 79 -15.56 -10.90 -22.79
N PRO A 80 -14.62 -11.84 -22.67
CA PRO A 80 -14.48 -12.95 -23.60
C PRO A 80 -15.63 -13.95 -23.42
N ARG A 81 -16.07 -14.59 -24.50
CA ARG A 81 -17.08 -15.66 -24.45
C ARG A 81 -16.78 -16.76 -23.43
N PHE A 82 -15.49 -17.09 -23.26
CA PHE A 82 -15.02 -18.11 -22.34
C PHE A 82 -14.01 -17.48 -21.38
N PRO A 83 -14.45 -16.87 -20.27
CA PRO A 83 -13.53 -16.35 -19.28
C PRO A 83 -12.79 -17.48 -18.57
N ASP A 84 -11.56 -17.21 -18.15
CA ASP A 84 -10.76 -18.15 -17.37
C ASP A 84 -11.31 -18.23 -15.94
N MET A 85 -11.75 -19.43 -15.55
CA MET A 85 -12.29 -19.73 -14.23
C MET A 85 -11.32 -20.57 -13.38
N SER A 86 -10.05 -20.70 -13.79
CA SER A 86 -9.04 -21.43 -13.02
C SER A 86 -8.70 -20.77 -11.67
N GLN A 87 -8.91 -19.45 -11.57
CA GLN A 87 -8.74 -18.65 -10.35
C GLN A 87 -9.82 -17.56 -10.27
N PRO A 88 -11.07 -17.93 -9.96
CA PRO A 88 -12.18 -16.97 -9.97
C PRO A 88 -12.20 -16.01 -8.77
N TYR A 89 -11.36 -16.30 -7.76
CA TYR A 89 -11.14 -15.46 -6.58
C TYR A 89 -9.67 -15.07 -6.51
N ASP A 90 -9.40 -13.84 -6.09
CA ASP A 90 -8.04 -13.28 -6.09
C ASP A 90 -7.21 -13.83 -4.93
N PHE A 91 -6.13 -14.56 -5.24
CA PHE A 91 -5.32 -15.24 -4.24
C PHE A 91 -4.62 -14.28 -3.26
N GLU A 92 -4.27 -13.06 -3.69
CA GLU A 92 -3.62 -12.07 -2.83
C GLU A 92 -4.63 -11.51 -1.82
N LEU A 93 -5.85 -11.23 -2.27
CA LEU A 93 -6.93 -10.78 -1.38
C LEU A 93 -7.34 -11.86 -0.38
N LEU A 94 -7.34 -13.13 -0.79
CA LEU A 94 -7.59 -14.26 0.13
C LEU A 94 -6.50 -14.35 1.21
N ALA A 95 -5.22 -14.22 0.83
CA ALA A 95 -4.11 -14.22 1.78
C ALA A 95 -4.18 -13.04 2.76
N GLU A 96 -4.52 -11.84 2.27
CA GLU A 96 -4.70 -10.67 3.13
C GLU A 96 -5.91 -10.81 4.05
N GLY A 97 -7.03 -11.37 3.57
CA GLY A 97 -8.20 -11.69 4.42
C GLY A 97 -7.84 -12.61 5.59
N GLN A 98 -7.01 -13.62 5.36
CA GLN A 98 -6.48 -14.48 6.44
C GLN A 98 -5.57 -13.71 7.39
N ALA A 99 -4.74 -12.79 6.89
CA ALA A 99 -3.89 -11.95 7.72
C ALA A 99 -4.70 -10.98 8.60
N ILE A 100 -5.72 -10.32 8.03
CA ILE A 100 -6.67 -9.45 8.75
C ILE A 100 -7.34 -10.23 9.89
N ALA A 101 -7.84 -11.43 9.61
CA ALA A 101 -8.50 -12.26 10.62
C ALA A 101 -7.56 -12.65 11.77
N ARG A 102 -6.30 -13.01 11.47
CA ARG A 102 -5.27 -13.26 12.49
C ARG A 102 -5.00 -12.03 13.36
N ARG A 103 -4.98 -10.83 12.76
CA ARG A 103 -4.80 -9.55 13.49
C ARG A 103 -6.02 -9.22 14.36
N GLY A 104 -7.22 -9.52 13.86
CA GLY A 104 -8.49 -9.29 14.57
C GLY A 104 -8.88 -10.39 15.57
N ASP A 105 -8.03 -11.41 15.76
CA ASP A 105 -8.27 -12.56 16.64
C ASP A 105 -9.61 -13.27 16.39
N PHE A 106 -9.94 -13.48 15.12
CA PHE A 106 -11.11 -14.29 14.74
C PHE A 106 -10.76 -15.34 13.69
N VAL A 107 -11.52 -16.43 13.71
CA VAL A 107 -11.33 -17.55 12.79
C VAL A 107 -11.90 -17.18 11.42
N VAL A 108 -11.08 -17.40 10.39
CA VAL A 108 -11.53 -17.52 9.01
C VAL A 108 -11.05 -18.83 8.40
N HIS A 109 -11.94 -19.50 7.69
CA HIS A 109 -11.62 -20.70 6.90
C HIS A 109 -11.33 -20.32 5.45
N ARG A 110 -10.79 -21.26 4.68
CA ARG A 110 -10.70 -21.20 3.23
C ARG A 110 -11.32 -22.48 2.69
N GLY A 111 -12.20 -22.39 1.70
CA GLY A 111 -12.95 -23.55 1.24
C GLY A 111 -13.79 -23.31 0.00
N VAL A 112 -14.49 -24.37 -0.41
CA VAL A 112 -15.27 -24.42 -1.64
C VAL A 112 -16.75 -24.17 -1.35
N SER A 113 -17.35 -23.21 -2.04
CA SER A 113 -18.79 -22.93 -1.95
C SER A 113 -19.55 -23.57 -3.11
N VAL A 114 -20.61 -24.33 -2.84
CA VAL A 114 -21.55 -24.78 -3.87
C VAL A 114 -22.81 -23.92 -3.87
N ALA A 115 -23.24 -23.48 -5.05
CA ALA A 115 -24.51 -22.80 -5.24
C ALA A 115 -25.56 -23.76 -5.79
N VAL A 116 -26.68 -23.91 -5.09
CA VAL A 116 -27.86 -24.67 -5.54
C VAL A 116 -29.09 -23.78 -5.62
N LEU A 117 -30.06 -24.16 -6.45
CA LEU A 117 -31.27 -23.36 -6.63
C LEU A 117 -32.25 -23.60 -5.47
N GLY A 118 -32.56 -22.53 -4.73
CA GLY A 118 -33.59 -22.53 -3.69
C GLY A 118 -35.03 -22.51 -4.25
N PRO A 119 -36.04 -22.29 -3.40
CA PRO A 119 -35.95 -21.86 -2.00
C PRO A 119 -35.95 -23.02 -0.98
N CYS A 120 -35.95 -24.28 -1.43
CA CYS A 120 -35.86 -25.42 -0.52
C CYS A 120 -34.44 -25.54 0.03
N LEU A 121 -34.32 -25.69 1.35
CA LEU A 121 -33.09 -26.18 1.96
C LEU A 121 -32.93 -27.68 1.66
N GLU A 122 -31.69 -28.14 1.61
CA GLU A 122 -31.33 -29.42 1.04
C GLU A 122 -31.63 -30.59 2.00
N THR A 123 -31.82 -31.77 1.43
CA THR A 123 -32.03 -33.01 2.17
C THR A 123 -30.70 -33.61 2.65
N ARG A 124 -30.77 -34.55 3.60
CA ARG A 124 -29.60 -35.34 4.03
C ARG A 124 -28.85 -36.03 2.87
N ALA A 125 -29.56 -36.45 1.83
CA ALA A 125 -28.94 -37.10 0.67
C ALA A 125 -28.15 -36.08 -0.18
N GLU A 126 -28.72 -34.90 -0.38
CA GLU A 126 -28.07 -33.80 -1.09
C GLU A 126 -26.83 -33.31 -0.34
N TYR A 127 -26.89 -33.11 0.99
CA TYR A 127 -25.69 -32.74 1.75
C TYR A 127 -24.56 -33.78 1.66
N ARG A 128 -24.87 -35.08 1.65
CA ARG A 128 -23.86 -36.13 1.39
C ARG A 128 -23.27 -36.00 0.00
N PHE A 129 -24.11 -35.78 -1.01
CA PHE A 129 -23.68 -35.59 -2.39
C PHE A 129 -22.77 -34.36 -2.54
N LEU A 130 -23.23 -33.19 -2.07
CA LEU A 130 -22.51 -31.92 -2.16
C LEU A 130 -21.15 -31.97 -1.45
N ARG A 131 -21.09 -32.61 -0.28
CA ARG A 131 -19.83 -32.85 0.42
C ARG A 131 -18.92 -33.81 -0.33
N ASN A 132 -19.46 -34.89 -0.88
CA ASN A 132 -18.68 -35.87 -1.65
C ASN A 132 -18.07 -35.28 -2.92
N ILE A 133 -18.67 -34.25 -3.52
CA ILE A 133 -18.11 -33.54 -4.68
C ILE A 133 -17.14 -32.41 -4.29
N GLY A 134 -16.81 -32.27 -3.00
CA GLY A 134 -15.77 -31.36 -2.52
C GLY A 134 -16.23 -30.01 -2.01
N ALA A 135 -17.53 -29.77 -1.82
CA ALA A 135 -18.02 -28.53 -1.23
C ALA A 135 -17.91 -28.52 0.30
N ASP A 136 -17.49 -27.39 0.87
CA ASP A 136 -17.43 -27.14 2.32
C ASP A 136 -18.71 -26.48 2.84
N VAL A 137 -19.31 -25.61 2.01
CA VAL A 137 -20.53 -24.86 2.34
C VAL A 137 -21.47 -24.80 1.15
N VAL A 138 -22.77 -24.71 1.42
CA VAL A 138 -23.81 -24.58 0.40
C VAL A 138 -24.61 -23.29 0.59
N GLY A 139 -24.86 -22.61 -0.51
CA GLY A 139 -25.68 -21.40 -0.57
C GLY A 139 -26.50 -21.36 -1.85
N MET A 140 -27.22 -20.27 -2.03
CA MET A 140 -28.12 -20.07 -3.17
C MET A 140 -27.75 -18.84 -4.03
N SER A 141 -26.57 -18.25 -3.81
CA SER A 141 -26.21 -16.95 -4.37
C SER A 141 -24.71 -16.82 -4.67
N THR A 142 -24.28 -15.64 -5.15
CA THR A 142 -22.89 -15.19 -5.40
C THR A 142 -22.17 -15.82 -6.59
N VAL A 143 -22.34 -17.10 -6.87
CA VAL A 143 -21.62 -17.77 -7.98
C VAL A 143 -21.88 -17.09 -9.34
N PRO A 144 -23.13 -16.73 -9.71
CA PRO A 144 -23.37 -15.97 -10.94
C PRO A 144 -22.68 -14.60 -10.97
N GLU A 145 -22.70 -13.87 -9.86
CA GLU A 145 -22.06 -12.57 -9.73
C GLU A 145 -20.55 -12.69 -9.90
N VAL A 146 -19.92 -13.72 -9.30
CA VAL A 146 -18.49 -14.03 -9.45
C VAL A 146 -18.17 -14.35 -10.90
N ILE A 147 -18.93 -15.23 -11.57
CA ILE A 147 -18.73 -15.53 -13.00
C ILE A 147 -18.82 -14.24 -13.84
N THR A 148 -19.79 -13.39 -13.54
CA THR A 148 -19.99 -12.13 -14.26
C THR A 148 -18.85 -11.13 -14.00
N ALA A 149 -18.32 -11.12 -12.78
CA ALA A 149 -17.20 -10.27 -12.38
C ALA A 149 -15.90 -10.68 -13.09
N VAL A 150 -15.58 -11.98 -13.10
CA VAL A 150 -14.43 -12.52 -13.82
C VAL A 150 -14.57 -12.25 -15.32
N HIS A 151 -15.76 -12.47 -15.88
CA HIS A 151 -16.04 -12.16 -17.28
C HIS A 151 -15.72 -10.70 -17.63
N CYS A 152 -16.05 -9.74 -16.75
CA CYS A 152 -15.76 -8.32 -16.97
C CYS A 152 -14.43 -7.81 -16.39
N GLY A 153 -13.53 -8.72 -16.02
CA GLY A 153 -12.19 -8.38 -15.53
C GLY A 153 -12.21 -7.59 -14.22
N LEU A 154 -13.13 -7.92 -13.32
CA LEU A 154 -13.07 -7.52 -11.92
C LEU A 154 -12.25 -8.54 -11.14
N ARG A 155 -11.42 -8.07 -10.21
CA ARG A 155 -10.88 -8.91 -9.14
C ARG A 155 -12.02 -9.27 -8.19
N VAL A 156 -11.97 -10.43 -7.56
CA VAL A 156 -13.06 -10.90 -6.70
C VAL A 156 -12.54 -11.32 -5.33
N PHE A 157 -13.20 -10.86 -4.28
CA PHE A 157 -13.01 -11.33 -2.91
C PHE A 157 -14.36 -11.83 -2.36
N GLY A 158 -14.45 -13.14 -2.07
CA GLY A 158 -15.67 -13.80 -1.64
C GLY A 158 -15.63 -14.21 -0.16
N MET A 159 -16.72 -13.96 0.55
CA MET A 159 -16.90 -14.37 1.95
C MET A 159 -18.21 -15.13 2.12
N ALA A 160 -18.21 -16.14 2.97
CA ALA A 160 -19.40 -16.89 3.35
C ALA A 160 -19.49 -16.98 4.87
N VAL A 161 -20.63 -16.61 5.44
CA VAL A 161 -20.91 -16.75 6.87
C VAL A 161 -21.64 -18.06 7.07
N VAL A 162 -21.04 -18.97 7.84
CA VAL A 162 -21.67 -20.23 8.21
C VAL A 162 -22.78 -19.91 9.21
N THR A 163 -24.04 -20.09 8.83
CA THR A 163 -25.18 -19.74 9.68
C THR A 163 -25.72 -20.92 10.46
N ASP A 164 -25.52 -22.13 9.96
CA ASP A 164 -26.04 -23.37 10.50
C ASP A 164 -25.17 -24.54 10.00
N MET A 165 -25.29 -25.70 10.65
CA MET A 165 -24.51 -26.89 10.30
C MET A 165 -25.39 -27.95 9.65
N CYS A 166 -25.11 -28.25 8.39
CA CYS A 166 -25.87 -29.16 7.55
C CYS A 166 -25.27 -30.58 7.55
N LEU A 167 -25.02 -31.15 8.74
CA LEU A 167 -24.41 -32.47 8.85
C LEU A 167 -25.46 -33.57 8.60
N PRO A 168 -25.31 -34.43 7.58
CA PRO A 168 -26.36 -35.36 7.16
C PRO A 168 -26.89 -36.28 8.27
N ASP A 169 -26.03 -36.69 9.20
CA ASP A 169 -26.37 -37.64 10.26
C ASP A 169 -26.77 -36.95 11.58
N ALA A 170 -26.77 -35.63 11.61
CA ALA A 170 -27.13 -34.80 12.76
C ALA A 170 -27.93 -33.54 12.33
N LEU A 171 -28.75 -33.67 11.29
CA LEU A 171 -29.47 -32.55 10.69
C LEU A 171 -30.68 -32.15 11.55
N GLU A 172 -30.83 -30.85 11.78
CA GLU A 172 -31.95 -30.25 12.50
C GLU A 172 -32.80 -29.36 11.57
N PRO A 173 -34.10 -29.15 11.85
CA PRO A 173 -34.91 -28.19 11.09
C PRO A 173 -34.33 -26.77 11.17
N ALA A 174 -34.13 -26.14 10.02
CA ALA A 174 -33.62 -24.78 9.98
C ALA A 174 -34.67 -23.75 10.46
N VAL A 175 -34.21 -22.75 11.21
CA VAL A 175 -35.02 -21.63 11.68
C VAL A 175 -34.45 -20.33 11.10
N VAL A 176 -35.20 -19.68 10.23
CA VAL A 176 -34.72 -18.51 9.45
C VAL A 176 -34.31 -17.35 10.37
N GLU A 177 -35.05 -17.11 11.45
CA GLU A 177 -34.72 -16.07 12.43
C GLU A 177 -33.38 -16.33 13.12
N GLU A 178 -32.99 -17.59 13.30
CA GLU A 178 -31.70 -17.97 13.87
C GLU A 178 -30.56 -17.79 12.86
N ILE A 179 -30.79 -18.19 11.61
CA ILE A 179 -29.85 -17.94 10.49
C ILE A 179 -29.53 -16.44 10.39
N ILE A 180 -30.56 -15.59 10.39
CA ILE A 180 -30.39 -14.13 10.31
C ILE A 180 -29.63 -13.61 11.55
N ARG A 181 -29.97 -14.10 12.75
CA ARG A 181 -29.30 -13.70 13.99
C ARG A 181 -27.80 -14.02 13.95
N ILE A 182 -27.45 -15.21 13.46
CA ILE A 182 -26.05 -15.67 13.36
C ILE A 182 -25.33 -14.92 12.23
N ALA A 183 -25.97 -14.69 11.09
CA ALA A 183 -25.41 -13.85 10.03
C ALA A 183 -25.07 -12.45 10.54
N ASN A 184 -25.97 -11.83 11.30
CA ASN A 184 -25.76 -10.51 11.90
C ASN A 184 -24.65 -10.51 12.96
N SER A 185 -24.44 -11.60 13.70
CA SER A 185 -23.35 -11.68 14.68
C SER A 185 -21.97 -11.75 14.05
N ALA A 186 -21.89 -12.13 12.76
CA ALA A 186 -20.66 -12.12 11.98
C ALA A 186 -20.35 -10.76 11.33
N GLU A 187 -21.25 -9.78 11.39
CA GLU A 187 -21.05 -8.44 10.82
C GLU A 187 -19.73 -7.78 11.22
N PRO A 188 -19.29 -7.81 12.50
CA PRO A 188 -18.01 -7.20 12.89
C PRO A 188 -16.81 -7.83 12.18
N LYS A 189 -16.86 -9.15 11.92
CA LYS A 189 -15.80 -9.87 11.20
C LYS A 189 -15.78 -9.49 9.72
N LEU A 190 -16.96 -9.41 9.08
CA LEU A 190 -17.08 -8.99 7.69
C LEU A 190 -16.62 -7.53 7.51
N ARG A 191 -17.01 -6.64 8.42
CA ARG A 191 -16.54 -5.26 8.46
C ARG A 191 -15.03 -5.20 8.56
N ALA A 192 -14.43 -5.91 9.51
CA ALA A 192 -12.98 -5.94 9.68
C ALA A 192 -12.26 -6.41 8.40
N LEU A 193 -12.79 -7.43 7.72
CA LEU A 193 -12.25 -7.91 6.44
C LEU A 193 -12.36 -6.85 5.33
N VAL A 194 -13.52 -6.22 5.16
CA VAL A 194 -13.74 -5.22 4.11
C VAL A 194 -12.94 -3.93 4.35
N GLU A 195 -12.96 -3.41 5.58
CA GLU A 195 -12.19 -2.22 5.97
C GLU A 195 -10.69 -2.51 5.94
N GLY A 196 -10.26 -3.69 6.38
CA GLY A 196 -8.85 -4.10 6.35
C GLY A 196 -8.29 -4.27 4.94
N LEU A 197 -9.08 -4.81 4.00
CA LEU A 197 -8.71 -4.88 2.59
C LEU A 197 -8.65 -3.50 1.92
N ALA A 198 -9.44 -2.56 2.44
CA ALA A 198 -9.45 -1.19 2.00
C ALA A 198 -8.27 -0.37 2.55
N ASP A 199 -7.66 -0.78 3.68
CA ASP A 199 -6.63 -0.01 4.37
C ASP A 199 -5.22 -0.60 4.25
N GLN A 200 -4.65 -0.43 3.05
CA GLN A 200 -3.28 -0.86 2.72
C GLN A 200 -2.23 -0.29 3.68
N ILE A 201 -2.44 0.95 4.16
CA ILE A 201 -1.51 1.65 5.03
C ILE A 201 -1.50 1.00 6.42
N ASP A 202 -2.68 0.68 6.97
CA ASP A 202 -2.80 0.01 8.27
C ASP A 202 -2.25 -1.42 8.22
N ALA A 203 -2.51 -2.16 7.13
CA ALA A 203 -1.93 -3.49 6.93
C ALA A 203 -0.39 -3.47 6.97
N ALA A 204 0.23 -2.52 6.26
CA ALA A 204 1.68 -2.36 6.26
C ALA A 204 2.22 -1.90 7.62
N ALA A 205 1.55 -0.95 8.28
CA ALA A 205 1.95 -0.46 9.61
C ALA A 205 1.88 -1.56 10.67
N ASP A 206 0.83 -2.38 10.66
CA ASP A 206 0.66 -3.48 11.61
C ASP A 206 1.67 -4.62 11.36
N ALA A 207 2.01 -4.89 10.10
CA ALA A 207 3.09 -5.82 9.78
C ALA A 207 4.43 -5.35 10.38
N ILE A 208 4.74 -4.05 10.27
CA ILE A 208 5.94 -3.45 10.88
C ILE A 208 5.90 -3.56 12.40
N ARG A 209 4.78 -3.21 13.04
CA ARG A 209 4.62 -3.34 14.51
C ARG A 209 4.78 -4.78 14.99
N SER A 210 4.24 -5.74 14.25
CA SER A 210 4.35 -7.16 14.60
C SER A 210 5.75 -7.73 14.37
N ALA A 211 6.50 -7.22 13.40
CA ALA A 211 7.88 -7.62 13.17
C ALA A 211 8.84 -6.97 14.18
N ALA A 212 8.64 -5.69 14.50
CA ALA A 212 9.44 -4.91 15.44
C ALA A 212 8.95 -5.01 16.91
N ARG A 213 8.52 -6.21 17.34
CA ARG A 213 7.99 -6.44 18.70
C ARG A 213 9.03 -6.04 19.76
N GLY A 214 8.67 -5.09 20.61
CA GLY A 214 9.55 -4.56 21.67
C GLY A 214 10.13 -3.17 21.39
N LEU A 215 9.95 -2.65 20.18
CA LEU A 215 10.25 -1.26 19.83
C LEU A 215 8.95 -0.44 19.87
N ALA A 216 9.03 0.80 20.34
CA ALA A 216 7.86 1.66 20.49
C ALA A 216 7.85 2.71 19.37
N PHE A 217 6.66 2.95 18.80
CA PHE A 217 6.44 3.99 17.81
C PHE A 217 5.51 5.07 18.38
N GLY A 218 5.78 6.35 18.06
CA GLY A 218 5.07 7.47 18.67
C GLY A 218 5.34 7.66 20.17
N ASN A 219 4.72 8.67 20.79
CA ASN A 219 4.82 8.99 22.23
C ASN A 219 6.26 9.10 22.78
N GLY A 220 7.17 9.69 21.99
CA GLY A 220 8.55 9.98 22.41
C GLY A 220 9.57 8.85 22.24
N ALA A 221 9.20 7.74 21.60
CA ALA A 221 10.09 6.61 21.30
C ALA A 221 10.76 6.76 19.92
N ALA A 222 10.07 6.34 18.84
CA ALA A 222 10.52 6.51 17.44
C ALA A 222 9.72 7.60 16.71
N THR A 223 10.00 8.88 17.00
CA THR A 223 9.30 10.03 16.39
C THR A 223 9.93 10.50 15.07
N THR A 224 11.07 9.95 14.68
CA THR A 224 11.81 10.35 13.46
C THR A 224 11.92 9.21 12.46
N GLY A 225 11.40 9.46 11.25
CA GLY A 225 11.62 8.64 10.06
C GLY A 225 12.81 9.15 9.24
N VAL A 226 13.59 8.26 8.64
CA VAL A 226 14.73 8.62 7.78
C VAL A 226 14.66 7.85 6.47
N ILE A 227 14.65 8.54 5.32
CA ILE A 227 14.79 7.91 4.01
C ILE A 227 16.24 7.99 3.57
N LEU A 228 16.94 6.86 3.64
CA LEU A 228 18.37 6.76 3.35
C LEU A 228 18.58 6.72 1.84
N GLY A 229 18.91 7.87 1.25
CA GLY A 229 19.41 7.96 -0.11
C GLY A 229 20.91 7.69 -0.22
N SER A 230 21.42 7.84 -1.44
CA SER A 230 22.85 7.82 -1.73
C SER A 230 23.63 8.73 -0.77
N GLY A 231 24.67 8.18 -0.13
CA GLY A 231 25.50 8.88 0.86
C GLY A 231 25.07 8.71 2.32
N LEU A 232 23.82 8.33 2.60
CA LEU A 232 23.36 7.96 3.95
C LEU A 232 23.26 6.46 4.19
N GLY A 233 23.62 5.62 3.20
CA GLY A 233 23.52 4.16 3.33
C GLY A 233 24.24 3.59 4.56
N ALA A 234 25.42 4.13 4.89
CA ALA A 234 26.22 3.73 6.06
C ALA A 234 25.60 4.13 7.42
N LEU A 235 24.61 5.04 7.43
CA LEU A 235 23.88 5.37 8.66
C LEU A 235 23.08 4.17 9.16
N ALA A 236 22.64 3.28 8.26
CA ALA A 236 21.95 2.05 8.61
C ALA A 236 22.79 1.15 9.54
N ASP A 237 24.11 1.10 9.31
CA ASP A 237 25.05 0.27 10.10
C ASP A 237 25.28 0.79 11.52
N ARG A 238 24.75 1.99 11.83
CA ARG A 238 24.79 2.63 13.16
C ARG A 238 23.46 2.55 13.91
N ILE A 239 22.48 1.86 13.35
CA ILE A 239 21.22 1.59 14.02
C ILE A 239 21.40 0.26 14.77
N ASP A 240 21.59 0.35 16.08
CA ASP A 240 21.72 -0.81 16.97
C ASP A 240 20.34 -1.35 17.36
N ASP A 241 20.30 -2.59 17.90
CA ASP A 241 19.06 -3.31 18.24
C ASP A 241 18.04 -3.34 17.09
N ALA A 242 18.56 -3.40 15.86
CA ALA A 242 17.79 -3.20 14.65
C ALA A 242 16.95 -4.43 14.28
N THR A 243 15.65 -4.22 14.10
CA THR A 243 14.80 -5.10 13.30
C THR A 243 14.84 -4.63 11.85
N ALA A 244 15.40 -5.46 10.97
CA ALA A 244 15.45 -5.20 9.54
C ALA A 244 14.40 -6.05 8.80
N ILE A 245 13.46 -5.40 8.13
CA ILE A 245 12.31 -6.01 7.46
C ILE A 245 12.45 -5.75 5.96
N PRO A 246 12.66 -6.77 5.11
CA PRO A 246 12.64 -6.61 3.67
C PRO A 246 11.33 -5.99 3.19
N TYR A 247 11.39 -5.06 2.22
CA TYR A 247 10.17 -4.47 1.64
C TYR A 247 9.25 -5.53 1.03
N ALA A 248 9.81 -6.62 0.51
CA ALA A 248 9.05 -7.74 -0.05
C ALA A 248 8.17 -8.47 0.99
N ASP A 249 8.50 -8.35 2.27
CA ASP A 249 7.73 -8.95 3.38
C ASP A 249 6.70 -7.97 3.96
N LEU A 250 6.68 -6.72 3.49
CA LEU A 250 5.74 -5.69 3.91
C LEU A 250 4.56 -5.62 2.92
N PRO A 251 3.30 -5.74 3.40
CA PRO A 251 2.12 -5.59 2.56
C PRO A 251 2.15 -4.28 1.77
N HIS A 252 1.84 -4.36 0.48
CA HIS A 252 1.70 -3.21 -0.43
C HIS A 252 2.97 -2.37 -0.68
N PHE A 253 4.12 -2.72 -0.07
CA PHE A 253 5.39 -2.07 -0.39
C PHE A 253 5.85 -2.47 -1.79
N PRO A 254 6.30 -1.51 -2.62
CA PRO A 254 6.96 -1.81 -3.88
C PRO A 254 8.28 -2.58 -3.69
N ARG A 255 8.77 -3.19 -4.78
CA ARG A 255 10.11 -3.80 -4.81
C ARG A 255 11.12 -2.79 -5.35
N SER A 256 12.18 -2.55 -4.59
CA SER A 256 13.29 -1.69 -5.04
C SER A 256 14.14 -2.43 -6.07
N THR A 257 14.40 -1.81 -7.22
CA THR A 257 15.25 -2.38 -8.29
C THR A 257 16.47 -1.53 -8.61
N ALA A 258 16.50 -0.27 -8.14
CA ALA A 258 17.64 0.63 -8.28
C ALA A 258 18.90 0.07 -7.60
N ALA A 259 20.05 0.23 -8.28
CA ALA A 259 21.35 -0.16 -7.75
C ALA A 259 21.69 0.59 -6.45
N GLY A 260 22.25 -0.13 -5.47
CA GLY A 260 22.63 0.44 -4.16
C GLY A 260 21.49 0.56 -3.13
N HIS A 261 20.26 0.17 -3.47
CA HIS A 261 19.14 0.15 -2.55
C HIS A 261 18.94 -1.25 -1.96
N ALA A 262 19.18 -1.39 -0.65
CA ALA A 262 19.05 -2.67 0.05
C ALA A 262 17.60 -3.18 0.12
N GLY A 263 16.61 -2.29 -0.01
CA GLY A 263 15.20 -2.65 -0.11
C GLY A 263 14.61 -3.17 1.21
N LYS A 264 14.95 -2.51 2.32
CA LYS A 264 14.49 -2.92 3.66
C LYS A 264 14.19 -1.74 4.57
N LEU A 265 13.22 -1.91 5.46
CA LEU A 265 12.88 -1.01 6.53
C LEU A 265 13.63 -1.45 7.79
N ILE A 266 14.24 -0.50 8.50
CA ILE A 266 15.02 -0.75 9.71
C ILE A 266 14.36 0.02 10.85
N VAL A 267 14.08 -0.65 11.97
CA VAL A 267 13.65 -0.02 13.22
C VAL A 267 14.66 -0.36 14.28
N GLY A 268 15.20 0.63 14.97
CA GLY A 268 16.17 0.40 16.04
C GLY A 268 16.62 1.71 16.67
N THR A 269 17.73 1.65 17.39
CA THR A 269 18.28 2.79 18.14
C THR A 269 19.48 3.37 17.41
N LEU A 270 19.43 4.66 17.04
CA LEU A 270 20.59 5.32 16.46
C LEU A 270 21.68 5.49 17.54
N ARG A 271 22.76 4.70 17.42
CA ARG A 271 23.80 4.47 18.44
C ARG A 271 24.22 5.72 19.19
N ASP A 272 24.59 6.77 18.45
CA ASP A 272 25.20 7.97 19.02
C ASP A 272 24.21 8.88 19.77
N THR A 273 22.92 8.68 19.53
CA THR A 273 21.84 9.48 20.16
C THR A 273 21.09 8.70 21.24
N GLY A 274 21.14 7.37 21.20
CA GLY A 274 20.30 6.51 22.04
C GLY A 274 18.79 6.63 21.76
N ARG A 275 18.40 7.24 20.63
CA ARG A 275 17.00 7.44 20.23
C ARG A 275 16.56 6.43 19.19
N GLN A 276 15.30 6.01 19.27
CA GLN A 276 14.74 5.11 18.28
C GLN A 276 14.43 5.88 16.98
N VAL A 277 14.72 5.24 15.86
CA VAL A 277 14.45 5.74 14.52
C VAL A 277 13.84 4.64 13.67
N VAL A 278 13.08 5.04 12.66
CA VAL A 278 12.66 4.16 11.57
C VAL A 278 13.30 4.63 10.28
N ALA A 279 14.08 3.76 9.63
CA ALA A 279 14.84 4.09 8.44
C ALA A 279 14.42 3.23 7.24
N LEU A 280 14.18 3.87 6.10
CA LEU A 280 14.01 3.23 4.81
C LEU A 280 15.38 3.13 4.13
N GLN A 281 15.96 1.94 4.04
CA GLN A 281 17.24 1.73 3.37
C GLN A 281 17.02 1.47 1.88
N GLY A 282 16.95 2.57 1.14
CA GLY A 282 16.51 2.63 -0.24
C GLY A 282 15.09 3.18 -0.36
N ARG A 283 14.77 3.70 -1.54
CA ARG A 283 13.47 4.26 -1.93
C ARG A 283 13.01 3.72 -3.28
N PHE A 284 11.81 4.13 -3.69
CA PHE A 284 11.22 3.78 -4.97
C PHE A 284 11.21 5.00 -5.88
N HIS A 285 11.77 4.88 -7.07
CA HIS A 285 11.79 5.98 -8.04
C HIS A 285 10.73 5.78 -9.12
N LEU A 286 10.20 6.90 -9.62
CA LEU A 286 9.21 6.87 -10.70
C LEU A 286 9.80 6.33 -12.00
N TYR A 287 11.09 6.55 -12.26
CA TYR A 287 11.77 6.00 -13.44
C TYR A 287 11.87 4.47 -13.44
N GLU A 288 11.67 3.79 -12.29
CA GLU A 288 11.57 2.33 -12.20
C GLU A 288 10.20 1.81 -12.64
N GLY A 289 9.27 2.70 -13.01
CA GLY A 289 7.89 2.38 -13.39
C GLY A 289 6.88 2.50 -12.25
N TRP A 290 7.33 2.86 -11.04
CA TRP A 290 6.43 3.08 -9.90
C TRP A 290 5.63 4.37 -10.04
N THR A 291 4.38 4.34 -9.59
CA THR A 291 3.56 5.55 -9.49
C THR A 291 4.06 6.48 -8.38
N ALA A 292 3.67 7.76 -8.43
CA ALA A 292 3.99 8.70 -7.35
C ALA A 292 3.38 8.25 -6.01
N GLN A 293 2.17 7.67 -6.04
CA GLN A 293 1.50 7.07 -4.89
C GLN A 293 2.32 5.94 -4.26
N GLN A 294 2.85 5.03 -5.08
CA GLN A 294 3.71 3.93 -4.62
C GLN A 294 5.03 4.43 -4.04
N ALA A 295 5.63 5.47 -4.62
CA ALA A 295 6.83 6.11 -4.07
C ALA A 295 6.56 6.81 -2.72
N ALA A 296 5.39 7.44 -2.59
CA ALA A 296 4.93 8.11 -1.37
C ALA A 296 4.42 7.16 -0.27
N PHE A 297 3.95 5.96 -0.64
CA PHE A 297 3.27 5.03 0.25
C PHE A 297 3.98 4.77 1.58
N PRO A 298 5.32 4.53 1.61
CA PRO A 298 6.03 4.34 2.86
C PRO A 298 5.89 5.52 3.83
N VAL A 299 5.79 6.76 3.33
CA VAL A 299 5.67 7.95 4.18
C VAL A 299 4.35 7.95 4.95
N TRP A 300 3.24 7.57 4.31
CA TRP A 300 1.97 7.44 5.01
C TRP A 300 1.98 6.30 6.02
N VAL A 301 2.66 5.19 5.71
CA VAL A 301 2.87 4.09 6.67
C VAL A 301 3.69 4.55 7.87
N LEU A 302 4.79 5.28 7.66
CA LEU A 302 5.57 5.86 8.76
C LEU A 302 4.74 6.85 9.59
N LYS A 303 3.93 7.70 8.95
CA LYS A 303 3.00 8.59 9.65
C LYS A 303 2.03 7.78 10.51
N ARG A 304 1.49 6.69 9.99
CA ARG A 304 0.57 5.81 10.71
C ARG A 304 1.23 5.10 11.90
N LEU A 305 2.51 4.77 11.78
CA LEU A 305 3.33 4.30 12.90
C LEU A 305 3.52 5.36 13.98
N GLY A 306 3.46 6.65 13.61
CA GLY A 306 3.49 7.77 14.56
C GLY A 306 4.75 8.64 14.45
N ILE A 307 5.42 8.69 13.29
CA ILE A 307 6.49 9.68 13.10
C ILE A 307 5.92 11.10 13.08
N GLU A 308 6.68 12.03 13.61
CA GLU A 308 6.39 13.47 13.61
C GLU A 308 7.38 14.25 12.75
N THR A 309 8.55 13.67 12.51
CA THR A 309 9.63 14.24 11.71
C THR A 309 10.10 13.24 10.66
N LEU A 310 10.31 13.70 9.44
CA LEU A 310 10.89 12.93 8.33
C LEU A 310 12.17 13.61 7.85
N ILE A 311 13.26 12.87 7.83
CA ILE A 311 14.51 13.30 7.18
C ILE A 311 14.62 12.57 5.85
N VAL A 312 14.69 13.31 4.75
CA VAL A 312 14.90 12.77 3.40
C VAL A 312 16.27 13.19 2.88
N SER A 313 17.07 12.23 2.40
CA SER A 313 18.34 12.52 1.74
C SER A 313 18.38 12.05 0.31
N ASN A 314 19.07 12.76 -0.58
CA ASN A 314 19.30 12.31 -1.96
C ASN A 314 20.70 12.66 -2.45
N ALA A 315 21.10 12.05 -3.57
CA ALA A 315 22.16 12.57 -4.41
C ALA A 315 21.54 13.47 -5.48
N ALA A 316 22.21 14.58 -5.77
CA ALA A 316 21.75 15.56 -6.74
C ALA A 316 22.92 16.19 -7.51
N GLY A 317 22.65 16.57 -8.75
CA GLY A 317 23.54 17.40 -9.55
C GLY A 317 23.44 18.87 -9.12
N GLY A 318 24.58 19.51 -8.86
CA GLY A 318 24.65 20.92 -8.45
C GLY A 318 24.49 21.87 -9.65
N LEU A 319 23.39 22.62 -9.69
CA LEU A 319 23.11 23.64 -10.71
C LEU A 319 23.73 24.98 -10.35
N ASN A 320 23.86 25.24 -9.05
CA ASN A 320 24.49 26.44 -8.54
C ASN A 320 26.02 26.35 -8.72
N PRO A 321 26.67 27.30 -9.42
CA PRO A 321 28.10 27.22 -9.72
C PRO A 321 29.00 27.36 -8.49
N GLN A 322 28.45 27.75 -7.33
CA GLN A 322 29.19 27.80 -6.08
C GLN A 322 29.31 26.42 -5.41
N TYR A 323 28.47 25.45 -5.81
CA TYR A 323 28.44 24.13 -5.21
C TYR A 323 29.58 23.27 -5.72
N LYS A 324 30.11 22.44 -4.82
CA LYS A 324 31.17 21.49 -5.10
C LYS A 324 30.71 20.08 -4.77
N VAL A 325 31.36 19.11 -5.41
CA VAL A 325 31.14 17.71 -5.10
C VAL A 325 31.44 17.44 -3.62
N GLY A 326 30.53 16.74 -2.94
CA GLY A 326 30.59 16.45 -1.50
C GLY A 326 29.99 17.54 -0.61
N ASP A 327 29.49 18.65 -1.17
CA ASP A 327 28.68 19.61 -0.42
C ASP A 327 27.31 19.01 -0.06
N VAL A 328 26.72 19.49 1.03
CA VAL A 328 25.38 19.13 1.48
C VAL A 328 24.50 20.37 1.39
N MET A 329 23.50 20.35 0.52
CA MET A 329 22.48 21.41 0.44
C MET A 329 21.29 21.07 1.34
N LEU A 330 20.84 22.03 2.14
CA LEU A 330 19.55 21.99 2.82
C LEU A 330 18.48 22.37 1.81
N ILE A 331 17.50 21.49 1.60
CA ILE A 331 16.39 21.78 0.69
C ILE A 331 15.44 22.72 1.43
N ASP A 332 15.33 23.95 0.93
CA ASP A 332 14.47 25.01 1.48
C ASP A 332 13.14 25.08 0.71
N ASP A 333 13.16 24.71 -0.57
CA ASP A 333 11.98 24.61 -1.43
C ASP A 333 12.22 23.60 -2.57
N HIS A 334 11.18 23.25 -3.33
CA HIS A 334 11.31 22.40 -4.51
C HIS A 334 10.49 22.85 -5.72
N ILE A 335 10.91 22.36 -6.90
CA ILE A 335 10.16 22.43 -8.14
C ILE A 335 9.87 21.00 -8.59
N ASN A 336 8.58 20.66 -8.78
CA ASN A 336 8.18 19.33 -9.23
C ASN A 336 8.09 19.23 -10.76
N PHE A 337 9.20 18.86 -11.41
CA PHE A 337 9.26 18.50 -12.84
C PHE A 337 9.22 17.00 -13.09
N MET A 338 8.77 16.23 -12.10
CA MET A 338 8.38 14.83 -12.34
C MET A 338 7.03 14.76 -13.06
N PHE A 339 6.25 15.85 -13.05
CA PHE A 339 4.91 15.96 -13.63
C PHE A 339 3.94 14.88 -13.14
N LYS A 340 4.19 14.37 -11.94
CA LYS A 340 3.35 13.41 -11.20
C LYS A 340 3.21 13.90 -9.77
N ASN A 341 2.02 13.73 -9.21
CA ASN A 341 1.70 14.13 -7.85
C ASN A 341 1.07 12.93 -7.12
N PRO A 342 1.57 12.54 -5.93
CA PRO A 342 1.03 11.40 -5.18
C PRO A 342 -0.41 11.61 -4.69
N LEU A 343 -0.90 12.86 -4.68
CA LEU A 343 -2.27 13.20 -4.24
C LEU A 343 -3.28 13.27 -5.39
N THR A 344 -2.85 12.97 -6.63
CA THR A 344 -3.78 12.80 -7.76
C THR A 344 -4.68 11.60 -7.50
N GLY A 345 -6.00 11.79 -7.60
CA GLY A 345 -7.00 10.75 -7.31
C GLY A 345 -7.99 11.21 -6.25
N VAL A 346 -8.67 10.27 -5.60
CA VAL A 346 -9.59 10.52 -4.48
C VAL A 346 -8.79 10.77 -3.21
N ASN A 347 -9.19 11.75 -2.40
CA ASN A 347 -8.52 12.05 -1.15
C ASN A 347 -8.91 11.05 -0.04
N ASP A 348 -7.93 10.65 0.75
CA ASP A 348 -8.18 10.01 2.04
C ASP A 348 -8.03 11.02 3.17
N ASP A 349 -9.16 11.55 3.66
CA ASP A 349 -9.20 12.56 4.72
C ASP A 349 -8.61 12.08 6.06
N ARG A 350 -8.37 10.77 6.22
CA ARG A 350 -7.65 10.21 7.37
C ARG A 350 -6.16 10.51 7.33
N LEU A 351 -5.60 10.67 6.13
CA LEU A 351 -4.18 10.91 5.91
C LEU A 351 -3.85 12.40 5.87
N GLY A 352 -4.76 13.23 5.35
CA GLY A 352 -4.50 14.65 5.17
C GLY A 352 -5.61 15.40 4.42
N PRO A 353 -5.49 16.74 4.31
CA PRO A 353 -6.48 17.55 3.62
C PRO A 353 -6.38 17.38 2.11
N ARG A 354 -7.51 17.54 1.41
CA ARG A 354 -7.57 17.48 -0.06
C ARG A 354 -6.56 18.40 -0.77
N PHE A 355 -6.32 19.57 -0.20
CA PHE A 355 -5.43 20.60 -0.74
C PHE A 355 -4.44 21.02 0.35
N PRO A 356 -3.32 20.28 0.54
CA PRO A 356 -2.31 20.67 1.52
C PRO A 356 -1.59 21.94 1.06
N ASP A 357 -1.28 22.81 2.01
CA ASP A 357 -0.44 23.98 1.75
C ASP A 357 1.03 23.56 1.55
N MET A 358 1.66 24.10 0.51
CA MET A 358 3.05 23.85 0.14
C MET A 358 3.89 25.14 0.22
N SER A 359 3.48 26.14 1.02
CA SER A 359 4.24 27.39 1.17
C SER A 359 5.50 27.22 2.03
N ALA A 360 5.52 26.20 2.88
CA ALA A 360 6.67 25.81 3.71
C ALA A 360 6.73 24.27 3.86
N PRO A 361 7.03 23.52 2.79
CA PRO A 361 7.03 22.05 2.83
C PRO A 361 8.27 21.47 3.54
N TYR A 362 9.27 22.31 3.81
CA TYR A 362 10.45 21.99 4.60
C TYR A 362 10.44 22.81 5.89
N ASP A 363 10.61 22.15 7.02
CA ASP A 363 10.45 22.77 8.33
C ASP A 363 11.61 23.74 8.62
N ARG A 364 11.27 25.00 8.84
CA ARG A 364 12.24 26.08 9.04
C ARG A 364 13.10 25.90 10.30
N ALA A 365 12.54 25.35 11.38
CA ALA A 365 13.29 25.11 12.61
C ALA A 365 14.31 23.97 12.44
N LEU A 366 13.95 22.93 11.67
CA LEU A 366 14.87 21.85 11.31
C LEU A 366 16.00 22.35 10.42
N ILE A 367 15.71 23.22 9.44
CA ILE A 367 16.72 23.86 8.59
C ILE A 367 17.68 24.71 9.44
N GLU A 368 17.17 25.59 10.31
CA GLU A 368 17.98 26.44 11.17
C GLU A 368 18.87 25.62 12.13
N LEU A 369 18.36 24.50 12.65
CA LEU A 369 19.15 23.55 13.42
C LEU A 369 20.29 22.97 12.59
N ALA A 370 20.01 22.48 11.37
CA ALA A 370 21.00 21.89 10.48
C ALA A 370 22.11 22.90 10.09
N GLU A 371 21.75 24.16 9.81
CA GLU A 371 22.72 25.22 9.58
C GLU A 371 23.62 25.47 10.79
N SER A 372 23.04 25.44 12.00
CA SER A 372 23.80 25.62 13.23
C SER A 372 24.82 24.50 13.42
N VAL A 373 24.47 23.26 13.04
CA VAL A 373 25.37 22.10 13.07
C VAL A 373 26.49 22.29 12.06
N ALA A 374 26.17 22.66 10.82
CA ALA A 374 27.17 22.90 9.78
C ALA A 374 28.16 24.00 10.17
N ARG A 375 27.67 25.10 10.76
CA ARG A 375 28.51 26.19 11.26
C ARG A 375 29.46 25.74 12.37
N ARG A 376 28.98 24.95 13.34
CA ARG A 376 29.81 24.43 14.44
C ARG A 376 30.83 23.40 13.96
N ALA A 377 30.45 22.56 13.01
CA ALA A 377 31.32 21.54 12.44
C ALA A 377 32.25 22.07 11.34
N GLY A 378 32.06 23.32 10.88
CA GLY A 378 32.95 24.00 9.95
C GLY A 378 32.84 23.53 8.50
N PHE A 379 31.64 23.14 8.02
CA PHE A 379 31.43 22.77 6.62
C PHE A 379 30.40 23.65 5.92
N PHE A 380 30.54 23.78 4.60
CA PHE A 380 29.61 24.52 3.75
C PHE A 380 28.30 23.75 3.59
N CYS A 381 27.17 24.39 3.93
CA CYS A 381 25.85 23.80 3.89
C CYS A 381 24.80 24.86 3.49
N PRO A 382 24.67 25.16 2.19
CA PRO A 382 23.76 26.19 1.71
C PRO A 382 22.30 25.71 1.73
N ARG A 383 21.37 26.66 1.80
CA ARG A 383 19.96 26.44 1.44
C ARG A 383 19.80 26.55 -0.08
N GLY A 384 18.90 25.77 -0.66
CA GLY A 384 18.58 25.92 -2.07
C GLY A 384 17.31 25.20 -2.51
N VAL A 385 16.93 25.45 -3.76
CA VAL A 385 15.73 24.87 -4.39
C VAL A 385 16.09 23.55 -5.09
N TYR A 386 15.43 22.47 -4.70
CA TYR A 386 15.59 21.15 -5.34
C TYR A 386 14.62 20.97 -6.51
N VAL A 387 15.12 20.63 -7.68
CA VAL A 387 14.29 20.33 -8.86
C VAL A 387 14.15 18.82 -9.00
N GLY A 388 12.95 18.31 -8.71
CA GLY A 388 12.61 16.90 -8.91
C GLY A 388 12.38 16.61 -10.38
N MET A 389 13.28 15.86 -11.02
CA MET A 389 13.22 15.41 -12.41
C MET A 389 12.73 13.96 -12.48
N LEU A 390 12.10 13.54 -13.58
CA LEU A 390 11.57 12.18 -13.68
C LEU A 390 12.67 11.11 -13.81
N GLY A 391 13.72 11.39 -14.59
CA GLY A 391 14.74 10.38 -14.98
C GLY A 391 14.22 9.38 -16.03
N PRO A 392 14.97 8.30 -16.33
CA PRO A 392 16.28 7.92 -15.75
C PRO A 392 17.47 8.57 -16.46
N THR A 393 17.27 9.27 -17.57
CA THR A 393 18.35 10.01 -18.22
C THR A 393 18.76 11.19 -17.36
N TYR A 394 20.07 11.38 -17.15
CA TYR A 394 20.56 12.67 -16.65
C TYR A 394 20.16 13.79 -17.61
N GLU A 395 20.05 14.99 -17.07
CA GLU A 395 19.55 16.14 -17.80
C GLU A 395 20.54 16.60 -18.88
N THR A 396 19.99 17.05 -19.99
CA THR A 396 20.74 17.72 -21.04
C THR A 396 21.24 19.09 -20.58
N ARG A 397 22.23 19.63 -21.29
CA ARG A 397 22.70 21.01 -21.12
C ARG A 397 21.57 22.05 -21.14
N ALA A 398 20.57 21.84 -22.00
CA ALA A 398 19.43 22.75 -22.12
C ALA A 398 18.51 22.68 -20.89
N GLU A 399 18.24 21.46 -20.40
CA GLU A 399 17.44 21.23 -19.19
C GLU A 399 18.14 21.78 -17.94
N TYR A 400 19.45 21.64 -17.80
CA TYR A 400 20.19 22.29 -16.71
C TYR A 400 20.11 23.82 -16.76
N ARG A 401 20.26 24.43 -17.95
CA ARG A 401 20.07 25.88 -18.10
C ARG A 401 18.64 26.30 -17.75
N MET A 402 17.65 25.52 -18.16
CA MET A 402 16.24 25.75 -17.83
C MET A 402 16.00 25.68 -16.33
N ALA A 403 16.36 24.57 -15.68
CA ALA A 403 16.17 24.36 -14.24
C ALA A 403 16.81 25.49 -13.43
N ARG A 404 18.05 25.87 -13.75
CA ARG A 404 18.73 26.99 -13.11
C ARG A 404 18.03 28.33 -13.36
N ARG A 405 17.58 28.59 -14.58
CA ARG A 405 16.87 29.84 -14.93
C ARG A 405 15.50 29.94 -14.24
N LEU A 406 14.90 28.81 -13.88
CA LEU A 406 13.67 28.70 -13.11
C LEU A 406 13.90 28.69 -11.60
N GLY A 407 15.15 28.89 -11.15
CA GLY A 407 15.50 29.06 -9.73
C GLY A 407 16.02 27.80 -9.05
N GLY A 408 16.23 26.69 -9.77
CA GLY A 408 16.80 25.47 -9.19
C GLY A 408 18.29 25.59 -8.85
N ASP A 409 18.67 25.09 -7.66
CA ASP A 409 20.05 25.01 -7.19
C ASP A 409 20.63 23.59 -7.30
N ALA A 410 19.78 22.57 -7.22
CA ALA A 410 20.15 21.17 -7.46
C ALA A 410 19.04 20.44 -8.21
N ALA A 411 19.39 19.41 -8.98
CA ALA A 411 18.43 18.54 -9.66
C ALA A 411 18.66 17.07 -9.29
N GLY A 412 17.57 16.31 -9.13
CA GLY A 412 17.66 14.88 -8.90
C GLY A 412 16.32 14.18 -9.11
N MET A 413 16.31 12.86 -8.95
CA MET A 413 15.22 12.01 -9.48
C MET A 413 14.31 11.40 -8.39
N SER A 414 14.20 12.05 -7.22
CA SER A 414 13.48 11.50 -6.05
C SER A 414 12.91 12.59 -5.14
N THR A 415 12.51 12.24 -3.91
CA THR A 415 12.27 13.14 -2.78
C THR A 415 10.97 13.92 -2.84
N VAL A 416 10.61 14.51 -3.98
CA VAL A 416 9.42 15.36 -4.11
C VAL A 416 8.12 14.61 -3.76
N PRO A 417 7.86 13.36 -4.23
CA PRO A 417 6.67 12.62 -3.84
C PRO A 417 6.59 12.37 -2.32
N GLU A 418 7.72 12.00 -1.70
CA GLU A 418 7.80 11.74 -0.27
C GLU A 418 7.54 13.00 0.56
N VAL A 419 8.06 14.15 0.12
CA VAL A 419 7.84 15.46 0.77
C VAL A 419 6.37 15.87 0.68
N ILE A 420 5.75 15.73 -0.50
CA ILE A 420 4.31 16.03 -0.67
C ILE A 420 3.46 15.14 0.25
N ALA A 421 3.79 13.85 0.36
CA ALA A 421 3.09 12.92 1.23
C ALA A 421 3.27 13.23 2.72
N ALA A 422 4.47 13.65 3.12
CA ALA A 422 4.78 14.09 4.47
C ALA A 422 3.99 15.35 4.84
N GLN A 423 3.95 16.34 3.94
CA GLN A 423 3.20 17.59 4.14
C GLN A 423 1.69 17.33 4.21
N HIS A 424 1.17 16.48 3.33
CA HIS A 424 -0.21 15.99 3.40
C HIS A 424 -0.51 15.37 4.77
N GLY A 425 0.40 14.55 5.29
CA GLY A 425 0.33 13.90 6.60
C GLY A 425 0.62 14.79 7.82
N GLY A 426 0.91 16.09 7.63
CA GLY A 426 1.34 16.97 8.71
C GLY A 426 2.59 16.47 9.43
N VAL A 427 3.57 15.94 8.70
CA VAL A 427 4.89 15.52 9.19
C VAL A 427 5.90 16.62 8.88
N ARG A 428 6.71 17.03 9.87
CA ARG A 428 7.79 18.01 9.65
C ARG A 428 8.88 17.39 8.80
N VAL A 429 9.40 18.11 7.80
CA VAL A 429 10.41 17.56 6.88
C VAL A 429 11.72 18.32 6.95
N LEU A 430 12.84 17.58 7.00
CA LEU A 430 14.16 18.09 6.66
C LEU A 430 14.65 17.40 5.38
N GLY A 431 14.94 18.20 4.35
CA GLY A 431 15.49 17.72 3.09
C GLY A 431 17.00 17.97 2.97
N LEU A 432 17.76 16.97 2.57
CA LEU A 432 19.21 17.02 2.41
C LEU A 432 19.61 16.51 1.01
N SER A 433 20.29 17.33 0.22
CA SER A 433 20.86 16.92 -1.06
C SER A 433 22.37 16.90 -0.99
N THR A 434 22.96 15.74 -1.21
CA THR A 434 24.41 15.62 -1.43
C THR A 434 24.72 15.96 -2.87
N ILE A 435 25.57 16.97 -3.09
CA ILE A 435 25.99 17.36 -4.43
C ILE A 435 27.03 16.36 -4.93
N THR A 436 26.67 15.57 -5.93
CA THR A 436 27.52 14.47 -6.43
C THR A 436 28.32 14.82 -7.67
N ASN A 437 27.87 15.83 -8.40
CA ASN A 437 28.50 16.32 -9.63
C ASN A 437 28.13 17.80 -9.83
N ALA A 438 29.03 18.55 -10.47
CA ALA A 438 28.77 19.94 -10.84
C ALA A 438 28.15 20.00 -12.24
N CYS A 439 26.89 20.42 -12.35
CA CYS A 439 26.13 20.42 -13.59
C CYS A 439 26.29 21.75 -14.33
N SER A 440 27.54 22.12 -14.64
CA SER A 440 27.85 23.32 -15.43
C SER A 440 27.52 23.08 -16.90
N PRO A 441 26.49 23.72 -17.49
CA PRO A 441 26.04 23.42 -18.85
C PRO A 441 27.10 23.56 -19.95
N ASP A 442 28.12 24.39 -19.70
CA ASP A 442 29.19 24.69 -20.64
C ASP A 442 30.48 23.90 -20.36
N GLN A 443 30.52 23.11 -19.28
CA GLN A 443 31.65 22.29 -18.84
C GLN A 443 31.19 20.92 -18.30
N LEU A 444 30.21 20.30 -18.94
CA LEU A 444 29.75 18.96 -18.56
C LEU A 444 30.75 17.90 -18.99
N GLY A 445 31.20 17.10 -18.02
CA GLY A 445 31.79 15.78 -18.27
C GLY A 445 30.70 14.70 -18.34
N GLU A 446 31.08 13.50 -18.76
CA GLU A 446 30.24 12.32 -18.56
C GLU A 446 30.05 12.09 -17.05
N THR A 447 28.86 11.63 -16.65
CA THR A 447 28.54 11.30 -15.26
C THR A 447 28.14 9.83 -15.21
N SER A 448 28.91 9.03 -14.48
CA SER A 448 28.58 7.63 -14.21
C SER A 448 27.88 7.47 -12.86
N HIS A 449 27.11 6.40 -12.70
CA HIS A 449 26.47 6.10 -11.42
C HIS A 449 27.50 5.80 -10.32
N GLU A 450 28.64 5.18 -10.67
CA GLU A 450 29.71 4.85 -9.72
C GLU A 450 30.39 6.09 -9.13
N GLU A 451 30.61 7.12 -9.96
CA GLU A 451 31.11 8.42 -9.50
C GLU A 451 30.13 9.10 -8.54
N VAL A 452 28.83 9.03 -8.85
CA VAL A 452 27.77 9.59 -7.98
C VAL A 452 27.78 8.93 -6.61
N VAL A 453 27.88 7.60 -6.56
CA VAL A 453 27.95 6.85 -5.28
C VAL A 453 29.21 7.21 -4.49
N THR A 454 30.36 7.29 -5.16
CA THR A 454 31.64 7.65 -4.54
C THR A 454 31.62 9.07 -3.97
N ALA A 455 31.11 10.02 -4.76
CA ALA A 455 30.92 11.40 -4.33
C ALA A 455 29.98 11.50 -3.13
N ALA A 456 28.88 10.75 -3.14
CA ALA A 456 27.91 10.77 -2.06
C ALA A 456 28.49 10.30 -0.73
N ALA A 457 29.39 9.31 -0.75
CA ALA A 457 30.05 8.79 0.45
C ALA A 457 30.90 9.87 1.15
N SER A 458 31.47 10.82 0.41
CA SER A 458 32.29 11.91 0.98
C SER A 458 31.50 12.87 1.90
N ALA A 459 30.18 12.92 1.76
CA ALA A 459 29.29 13.75 2.57
C ALA A 459 28.73 13.02 3.80
N GLY A 460 29.02 11.73 3.97
CA GLY A 460 28.42 10.87 5.00
C GLY A 460 28.55 11.43 6.43
N GLU A 461 29.75 11.91 6.81
CA GLU A 461 29.99 12.49 8.14
C GLU A 461 29.24 13.82 8.35
N LYS A 462 29.11 14.65 7.30
CA LYS A 462 28.36 15.92 7.36
C LYS A 462 26.88 15.65 7.56
N LEU A 463 26.33 14.73 6.76
CA LEU A 463 24.93 14.30 6.85
C LEU A 463 24.62 13.67 8.20
N ARG A 464 25.51 12.78 8.69
CA ARG A 464 25.40 12.14 10.00
C ARG A 464 25.26 13.17 11.12
N ALA A 465 26.15 14.16 11.17
CA ALA A 465 26.12 15.18 12.20
C ALA A 465 24.78 15.95 12.23
N ILE A 466 24.20 16.23 11.06
CA ILE A 466 22.88 16.88 10.94
C ILE A 466 21.77 15.94 11.42
N VAL A 467 21.76 14.69 10.95
CA VAL A 467 20.73 13.70 11.32
C VAL A 467 20.70 13.47 12.83
N GLU A 468 21.86 13.27 13.47
CA GLU A 468 21.96 13.07 14.92
C GLU A 468 21.38 14.26 15.70
N ALA A 469 21.67 15.48 15.28
CA ALA A 469 21.16 16.68 15.93
C ALA A 469 19.62 16.77 15.83
N VAL A 470 19.06 16.40 14.68
CA VAL A 470 17.60 16.43 14.44
C VAL A 470 16.89 15.33 15.23
N VAL A 471 17.46 14.13 15.26
CA VAL A 471 16.92 12.99 16.03
C VAL A 471 16.90 13.29 17.55
N LEU A 472 17.78 14.15 18.04
CA LEU A 472 17.78 14.60 19.44
C LEU A 472 16.71 15.66 19.75
N LEU A 473 16.06 16.25 18.73
CA LEU A 473 15.01 17.24 18.90
C LEU A 473 13.72 16.56 19.39
N LYS A 474 13.10 17.14 20.42
CA LYS A 474 11.82 16.65 20.96
C LYS A 474 10.63 17.15 20.15
#